data_AF-A0A497K4F2-F1
#
_entry.id   AF-A0A497K4F2-F1
#
_cell.length_a   1.000
_cell.length_b   1.000
_cell.length_c   1.000
_cell.angle_alpha   90.00
_cell.angle_beta   90.00
_cell.angle_gamma   90.00
#
_symmetry.space_group_name_H-M   'P 1'
#
loop_
_entity.id
_entity.type
_entity.pdbx_description
1 polymer ?
#
loop_
_entity_poly.entity_id
_entity_poly.type
_entity_poly.pdbx_seq_one_letter_code
_entity_poly.pdbx_strand_id
1 'polypeptide(L)'
;MGMRPIIVDDTCPICEETYPHFMLQRCSRCGRLYCRNCTVLNDLGEILCLNCARRMVTPRFRPKSKYAPLSIYLARRAVYSSQVTLKFSKIEEIIGDVLPYSAYHSKSWWSNVRNRSPSEAWMTVGWRVESVNLEREEVTFKKEPASKDSSTKKTRRRRTSKKAFRELVHKKFGRQRAKKGLSKTKIAILQARLKNLERASVLPRSYRGLKPRSAYEKRLYKPGEKPK
;
A
#
# COMPACT_ATOMS: atom_id res chain seq x y z
N MET A 1 35.46 30.66 -18.36
CA MET A 1 34.59 29.70 -19.07
C MET A 1 33.48 29.25 -18.14
N GLY A 2 32.27 29.80 -18.28
CA GLY A 2 31.13 29.41 -17.45
C GLY A 2 30.54 28.09 -17.93
N MET A 3 30.65 27.03 -17.14
CA MET A 3 29.96 25.78 -17.42
C MET A 3 28.45 26.04 -17.32
N ARG A 4 27.73 25.86 -18.43
CA ARG A 4 26.26 25.90 -18.42
C ARG A 4 25.75 24.74 -17.56
N PRO A 5 24.92 24.99 -16.53
CA PRO A 5 24.34 23.90 -15.75
C PRO A 5 23.49 23.02 -16.68
N ILE A 6 23.72 21.71 -16.62
CA ILE A 6 22.89 20.74 -17.32
C ILE A 6 21.52 20.75 -16.63
N ILE A 7 20.52 21.32 -17.29
CA ILE A 7 19.14 21.31 -16.81
C ILE A 7 18.57 19.95 -17.19
N VAL A 8 18.24 19.14 -16.18
CA VAL A 8 17.49 17.90 -16.36
C VAL A 8 16.02 18.25 -16.25
N ASP A 9 15.30 18.12 -17.36
CA ASP A 9 13.85 18.36 -17.43
C ASP A 9 13.10 17.05 -17.22
N ASP A 10 12.07 17.10 -16.37
CA ASP A 10 11.19 15.98 -16.05
C ASP A 10 9.73 16.42 -16.26
N THR A 11 8.88 15.49 -16.71
CA THR A 11 7.46 15.74 -16.94
C THR A 11 6.62 15.49 -15.69
N CYS A 12 5.68 16.40 -15.41
CA CYS A 12 4.70 16.23 -14.34
C CYS A 12 3.59 15.24 -14.75
N PRO A 13 3.35 14.13 -14.01
CA PRO A 13 2.33 13.14 -14.41
C PRO A 13 0.85 13.57 -14.26
N ILE A 14 0.57 14.82 -13.86
CA ILE A 14 -0.81 15.33 -13.69
C ILE A 14 -1.15 16.38 -14.75
N CYS A 15 -0.28 17.35 -14.96
CA CYS A 15 -0.47 18.39 -15.98
C CYS A 15 0.28 18.11 -17.29
N GLU A 16 1.09 17.04 -17.34
CA GLU A 16 1.82 16.57 -18.54
C GLU A 16 2.85 17.56 -19.13
N GLU A 17 3.08 18.68 -18.46
CA GLU A 17 4.09 19.68 -18.81
C GLU A 17 5.50 19.29 -18.33
N THR A 18 6.51 19.75 -19.07
CA THR A 18 7.93 19.63 -18.75
C THR A 18 8.38 20.73 -17.80
N TYR A 19 9.05 20.35 -16.72
CA TYR A 19 9.63 21.28 -15.76
C TYR A 19 11.07 20.90 -15.44
N PRO A 20 11.93 21.88 -15.13
CA PRO A 20 13.24 21.60 -14.57
C PRO A 20 13.10 20.80 -13.26
N HIS A 21 13.90 19.75 -13.09
CA HIS A 21 13.81 18.82 -11.96
C HIS A 21 13.77 19.52 -10.59
N PHE A 22 14.51 20.62 -10.40
CA PHE A 22 14.55 21.38 -9.14
C PHE A 22 13.21 22.05 -8.76
N MET A 23 12.32 22.28 -9.73
CA MET A 23 11.00 22.88 -9.49
C MET A 23 9.96 21.83 -9.08
N LEU A 24 10.23 20.55 -9.37
CA LEU A 24 9.36 19.45 -9.01
C LEU A 24 9.50 19.07 -7.54
N GLN A 25 8.41 18.60 -6.96
CA GLN A 25 8.31 18.16 -5.57
C GLN A 25 7.93 16.69 -5.51
N ARG A 26 8.55 15.96 -4.58
CA ARG A 26 8.32 14.53 -4.39
C ARG A 26 7.12 14.30 -3.47
N CYS A 27 6.13 13.57 -3.97
CA CYS A 27 4.98 13.17 -3.13
C CYS A 27 5.39 12.12 -2.09
N SER A 28 5.09 12.35 -0.81
CA SER A 28 5.40 11.42 0.29
C SER A 28 4.68 10.07 0.18
N ARG A 29 3.56 9.99 -0.56
CA ARG A 29 2.75 8.76 -0.67
C ARG A 29 3.11 7.90 -1.88
N CYS A 30 3.26 8.49 -3.07
CA CYS A 30 3.56 7.74 -4.29
C CYS A 30 5.02 7.84 -4.76
N GLY A 31 5.82 8.73 -4.16
CA GLY A 31 7.25 8.88 -4.47
C GLY A 31 7.59 9.50 -5.82
N ARG A 32 6.58 9.86 -6.64
CA ARG A 32 6.76 10.53 -7.93
C ARG A 32 6.94 12.04 -7.77
N LEU A 33 7.57 12.66 -8.77
CA LEU A 33 7.80 14.09 -8.88
C LEU A 33 6.60 14.77 -9.55
N TYR A 34 6.21 15.93 -9.04
CA TYR A 34 5.09 16.74 -9.54
C TYR A 34 5.42 18.22 -9.45
N CYS A 35 4.84 19.06 -10.32
CA CYS A 35 5.01 20.50 -10.20
C CYS A 35 4.31 21.03 -8.93
N ARG A 36 4.71 22.21 -8.47
CA ARG A 36 4.16 22.83 -7.24
C ARG A 36 2.64 22.97 -7.28
N ASN A 37 2.08 23.27 -8.45
CA ASN A 37 0.63 23.40 -8.66
C ASN A 37 -0.12 22.07 -8.52
N CYS A 38 0.54 20.94 -8.81
CA CYS A 38 -0.05 19.61 -8.70
C CYS A 38 0.22 18.94 -7.34
N THR A 39 0.70 19.72 -6.35
CA THR A 39 0.96 19.26 -4.99
C THR A 39 0.24 20.12 -3.95
N VAL A 40 -0.09 19.49 -2.82
CA VAL A 40 -0.71 20.12 -1.65
C VAL A 40 0.03 19.67 -0.40
N LEU A 41 -0.02 20.51 0.64
CA LEU A 41 0.51 20.17 1.96
C LEU A 41 -0.60 19.61 2.84
N ASN A 42 -0.31 18.52 3.55
CA ASN A 42 -1.20 17.99 4.57
C ASN A 42 -1.10 18.77 5.89
N ASP A 43 -1.98 18.47 6.83
CA ASP A 43 -1.95 18.97 8.22
C ASP A 43 -0.62 18.69 8.96
N LEU A 44 0.15 17.71 8.47
CA LEU A 44 1.47 17.33 9.00
C LEU A 44 2.63 18.03 8.27
N GLY A 45 2.37 18.92 7.31
CA GLY A 45 3.37 19.58 6.48
C GLY A 45 4.00 18.69 5.41
N GLU A 46 3.44 17.50 5.16
CA GLU A 46 3.92 16.59 4.12
C GLU A 46 3.37 16.96 2.74
N ILE A 47 4.22 16.88 1.70
CA ILE A 47 3.84 17.14 0.32
C ILE A 47 3.12 15.92 -0.27
N LEU A 48 1.88 16.10 -0.73
CA LEU A 48 1.12 15.11 -1.49
C LEU A 48 0.76 15.63 -2.87
N CYS A 49 0.76 14.75 -3.88
CA CYS A 49 0.14 15.09 -5.16
C CYS A 49 -1.39 15.10 -5.06
N LEU A 50 -2.06 15.86 -5.93
CA LEU A 50 -3.53 16.00 -5.93
C LEU A 50 -4.25 14.64 -5.98
N ASN A 51 -3.74 13.67 -6.73
CA ASN A 51 -4.31 12.32 -6.78
C ASN A 51 -4.18 11.56 -5.44
N CYS A 52 -3.07 11.74 -4.73
CA CYS A 52 -2.86 11.13 -3.42
C CYS A 52 -3.69 11.81 -2.33
N ALA A 53 -3.84 13.13 -2.39
CA ALA A 53 -4.69 13.91 -1.52
C ALA A 53 -6.17 13.55 -1.73
N ARG A 54 -6.64 13.52 -2.99
CA ARG A 54 -8.00 13.07 -3.35
C ARG A 54 -8.30 11.67 -2.80
N ARG A 55 -7.39 10.72 -2.96
CA ARG A 55 -7.56 9.35 -2.43
C ARG A 55 -7.56 9.30 -0.89
N MET A 56 -7.03 10.30 -0.20
CA MET A 56 -7.04 10.39 1.26
C MET A 56 -8.41 10.88 1.76
N VAL A 57 -8.98 11.92 1.13
CA VAL A 57 -10.29 12.49 1.51
C VAL A 57 -11.47 11.66 1.01
N THR A 58 -11.34 11.05 -0.18
CA THR A 58 -12.30 10.07 -0.71
C THR A 58 -11.60 8.72 -0.84
N PRO A 59 -11.46 7.95 0.26
CA PRO A 59 -10.93 6.60 0.14
C PRO A 59 -11.84 5.83 -0.82
N ARG A 60 -11.25 5.07 -1.75
CA ARG A 60 -12.03 4.14 -2.58
C ARG A 60 -12.78 3.23 -1.61
N PHE A 61 -14.11 3.36 -1.57
CA PHE A 61 -14.96 2.50 -0.78
C PHE A 61 -14.75 1.07 -1.30
N ARG A 62 -13.89 0.30 -0.62
CA ARG A 62 -13.81 -1.14 -0.82
C ARG A 62 -14.76 -1.74 0.20
N PRO A 63 -15.97 -2.16 -0.20
CA PRO A 63 -16.89 -2.79 0.72
C PRO A 63 -16.19 -3.99 1.37
N LYS A 64 -16.16 -4.03 2.71
CA LYS A 64 -15.50 -5.11 3.47
C LYS A 64 -16.19 -6.47 3.25
N SER A 65 -17.46 -6.44 2.85
CA SER A 65 -18.28 -7.58 2.48
C SER A 65 -19.20 -7.22 1.32
N LYS A 66 -19.68 -8.21 0.55
CA LYS A 66 -20.69 -8.03 -0.52
C LYS A 66 -21.87 -7.18 -0.05
N TYR A 67 -22.28 -7.34 1.20
CA TYR A 67 -23.46 -6.68 1.78
C TYR A 67 -23.18 -5.31 2.43
N ALA A 68 -21.96 -4.78 2.36
CA ALA A 68 -21.64 -3.48 2.95
C ALA A 68 -22.43 -2.27 2.37
N PRO A 69 -22.83 -2.25 1.08
CA PRO A 69 -23.74 -1.20 0.59
C PRO A 69 -25.09 -1.18 1.32
N LEU A 70 -25.64 -2.36 1.64
CA LEU A 70 -26.89 -2.49 2.40
C LEU A 70 -26.75 -1.91 3.81
N SER A 71 -25.62 -2.14 4.47
CA SER A 71 -25.38 -1.57 5.80
C SER A 71 -25.34 -0.04 5.78
N ILE A 72 -24.69 0.56 4.78
CA ILE A 72 -24.67 2.01 4.58
C ILE A 72 -26.07 2.56 4.31
N TYR A 73 -26.84 1.88 3.46
CA TYR A 73 -28.20 2.27 3.16
C TYR A 73 -29.06 2.31 4.43
N LEU A 74 -29.04 1.25 5.25
CA LEU A 74 -29.76 1.19 6.51
C LEU A 74 -29.25 2.23 7.51
N ALA A 75 -27.95 2.47 7.58
CA ALA A 75 -27.37 3.50 8.44
C ALA A 75 -27.86 4.91 8.08
N ARG A 76 -27.94 5.24 6.78
CA ARG A 76 -28.52 6.51 6.31
C ARG A 76 -30.00 6.61 6.63
N ARG A 77 -30.74 5.51 6.46
CA ARG A 77 -32.18 5.46 6.72
C ARG A 77 -32.52 5.57 8.21
N ALA A 78 -31.58 5.17 9.09
CA ALA A 78 -31.73 5.22 10.55
C ALA A 78 -31.91 6.62 11.15
N VAL A 79 -31.64 7.66 10.35
CA VAL A 79 -31.87 9.06 10.71
C VAL A 79 -33.36 9.39 10.69
N TYR A 80 -34.13 8.80 9.79
CA TYR A 80 -35.52 9.20 9.51
C TYR A 80 -36.57 8.17 9.90
N SER A 81 -36.21 6.88 9.95
CA SER A 81 -37.17 5.81 10.21
C SER A 81 -36.62 4.77 11.17
N SER A 82 -37.48 4.25 12.05
CA SER A 82 -37.21 3.13 12.95
C SER A 82 -37.49 1.77 12.32
N GLN A 83 -38.26 1.73 11.23
CA GLN A 83 -38.63 0.51 10.51
C GLN A 83 -38.57 0.77 9.00
N VAL A 84 -38.09 -0.20 8.23
CA VAL A 84 -37.94 -0.11 6.78
C VAL A 84 -38.30 -1.44 6.16
N THR A 85 -39.30 -1.43 5.29
CA THR A 85 -39.65 -2.56 4.43
C THR A 85 -38.93 -2.42 3.08
N LEU A 86 -38.23 -3.46 2.64
CA LEU A 86 -37.54 -3.51 1.36
C LEU A 86 -37.90 -4.78 0.61
N LYS A 87 -38.15 -4.64 -0.70
CA LYS A 87 -38.24 -5.76 -1.63
C LYS A 87 -36.87 -6.35 -1.93
N PHE A 88 -36.80 -7.63 -2.27
CA PHE A 88 -35.54 -8.32 -2.58
C PHE A 88 -34.85 -7.69 -3.79
N SER A 89 -35.61 -7.33 -4.83
CA SER A 89 -35.11 -6.57 -5.98
C SER A 89 -34.43 -5.25 -5.61
N LYS A 90 -34.99 -4.51 -4.63
CA LYS A 90 -34.36 -3.28 -4.16
C LYS A 90 -33.08 -3.55 -3.37
N ILE A 91 -33.03 -4.65 -2.63
CA ILE A 91 -31.83 -5.08 -1.90
C ILE A 91 -30.71 -5.45 -2.88
N GLU A 92 -31.02 -6.15 -3.96
CA GLU A 92 -30.09 -6.49 -5.02
C GLU A 92 -29.55 -5.25 -5.73
N GLU A 93 -30.41 -4.27 -6.02
CA GLU A 93 -30.00 -2.97 -6.59
C GLU A 93 -29.02 -2.24 -5.65
N ILE A 94 -29.29 -2.24 -4.34
CA ILE A 94 -28.41 -1.60 -3.35
C ILE A 94 -27.06 -2.32 -3.26
N ILE A 95 -27.06 -3.65 -3.29
CA ILE A 95 -25.84 -4.47 -3.22
C ILE A 95 -25.05 -4.40 -4.54
N GLY A 96 -25.74 -4.24 -5.67
CA GLY A 96 -25.18 -4.34 -7.02
C GLY A 96 -24.91 -5.78 -7.45
N ASP A 97 -25.56 -6.76 -6.82
CA ASP A 97 -25.39 -8.19 -7.08
C ASP A 97 -26.64 -8.97 -6.63
N VAL A 98 -26.86 -10.14 -7.22
CA VAL A 98 -28.05 -10.97 -7.02
C VAL A 98 -27.99 -11.67 -5.66
N LEU A 99 -29.14 -11.80 -5.00
CA LEU A 99 -29.28 -12.54 -3.76
C LEU A 99 -29.18 -14.05 -4.03
N PRO A 100 -28.56 -14.82 -3.14
CA PRO A 100 -28.43 -16.26 -3.34
C PRO A 100 -29.81 -16.94 -3.27
N TYR A 101 -29.96 -18.07 -3.96
CA TYR A 101 -31.19 -18.87 -3.98
C TYR A 101 -31.77 -19.17 -2.57
N SER A 102 -30.89 -19.35 -1.58
CA SER A 102 -31.29 -19.59 -0.18
C SER A 102 -31.99 -18.40 0.49
N ALA A 103 -31.76 -17.16 0.02
CA ALA A 103 -32.47 -15.98 0.52
C ALA A 103 -33.95 -15.97 0.10
N TYR A 104 -34.26 -16.56 -1.06
CA TYR A 104 -35.62 -16.70 -1.60
C TYR A 104 -36.41 -17.83 -0.95
N HIS A 105 -35.74 -18.92 -0.56
CA HIS A 105 -36.43 -20.14 -0.12
C HIS A 105 -36.42 -20.34 1.41
N SER A 106 -35.52 -19.66 2.12
CA SER A 106 -35.36 -19.89 3.56
C SER A 106 -35.38 -18.58 4.36
N LYS A 107 -36.38 -18.46 5.25
CA LYS A 107 -36.41 -17.40 6.27
C LYS A 107 -35.18 -17.44 7.19
N SER A 108 -34.54 -18.61 7.33
CA SER A 108 -33.33 -18.76 8.14
C SER A 108 -32.13 -17.98 7.58
N TRP A 109 -32.12 -17.69 6.28
CA TRP A 109 -31.07 -16.87 5.65
C TRP A 109 -31.09 -15.44 6.19
N TRP A 110 -32.28 -14.90 6.46
CA TRP A 110 -32.54 -13.58 7.02
C TRP A 110 -32.48 -13.54 8.55
N SER A 111 -31.99 -14.60 9.20
CA SER A 111 -31.90 -14.66 10.66
C SER A 111 -30.83 -13.72 11.22
N ASN A 112 -31.05 -13.23 12.44
CA ASN A 112 -30.16 -12.30 13.14
C ASN A 112 -29.00 -13.04 13.85
N VAL A 113 -28.23 -13.84 13.11
CA VAL A 113 -27.11 -14.64 13.65
C VAL A 113 -25.79 -13.87 13.51
N ARG A 114 -24.93 -13.85 14.53
CA ARG A 114 -23.58 -13.26 14.42
C ARG A 114 -22.63 -14.18 13.64
N ASN A 115 -21.60 -13.62 13.01
CA ASN A 115 -20.60 -14.34 12.19
C ASN A 115 -21.10 -14.91 10.84
N ARG A 116 -22.27 -14.50 10.35
CA ARG A 116 -22.62 -14.70 8.93
C ARG A 116 -22.50 -13.37 8.18
N SER A 117 -21.86 -13.43 7.02
CA SER A 117 -21.63 -12.27 6.14
C SER A 117 -22.89 -11.42 5.85
N PRO A 118 -24.07 -12.00 5.49
CA PRO A 118 -25.27 -11.20 5.25
C PRO A 118 -25.80 -10.55 6.53
N SER A 119 -25.95 -11.31 7.62
CA SER A 119 -26.55 -10.80 8.85
C SER A 119 -25.70 -9.78 9.58
N GLU A 120 -24.38 -9.87 9.45
CA GLU A 120 -23.47 -8.85 9.93
C GLU A 120 -23.74 -7.49 9.28
N ALA A 121 -24.26 -7.44 8.05
CA ALA A 121 -24.54 -6.19 7.35
C ALA A 121 -25.57 -5.32 8.06
N TRP A 122 -26.71 -5.86 8.49
CA TRP A 122 -27.72 -5.10 9.23
C TRP A 122 -27.41 -5.01 10.72
N MET A 123 -26.88 -6.08 11.32
CA MET A 123 -26.55 -6.11 12.74
C MET A 123 -25.46 -5.10 13.13
N THR A 124 -24.46 -4.88 12.27
CA THR A 124 -23.36 -3.92 12.55
C THR A 124 -23.82 -2.48 12.63
N VAL A 125 -24.93 -2.15 11.95
CA VAL A 125 -25.53 -0.81 11.94
C VAL A 125 -26.68 -0.66 12.92
N GLY A 126 -26.90 -1.64 13.81
CA GLY A 126 -27.94 -1.61 14.84
C GLY A 126 -29.35 -1.89 14.30
N TRP A 127 -29.45 -2.59 13.17
CA TRP A 127 -30.71 -3.04 12.60
C TRP A 127 -30.85 -4.55 12.77
N ARG A 128 -32.10 -5.01 12.84
CA ARG A 128 -32.47 -6.43 12.86
C ARG A 128 -33.58 -6.70 11.87
N VAL A 129 -33.62 -7.90 11.33
CA VAL A 129 -34.79 -8.37 10.58
C VAL A 129 -35.90 -8.69 11.57
N GLU A 130 -37.07 -8.07 11.39
CA GLU A 130 -38.26 -8.28 12.20
C GLU A 130 -39.19 -9.33 11.57
N SER A 131 -39.48 -9.17 10.28
CA SER A 131 -40.32 -10.10 9.53
C SER A 131 -39.83 -10.25 8.10
N VAL A 132 -40.06 -11.43 7.53
CA VAL A 132 -39.72 -11.78 6.15
C VAL A 132 -40.93 -12.42 5.51
N ASN A 133 -41.39 -11.82 4.43
CA ASN A 133 -42.43 -12.37 3.57
C ASN A 133 -41.77 -12.90 2.29
N LEU A 134 -41.71 -14.23 2.14
CA LEU A 134 -41.10 -14.86 0.96
C LEU A 134 -42.04 -14.82 -0.25
N GLU A 135 -43.36 -14.83 -0.05
CA GLU A 135 -44.35 -14.78 -1.15
C GLU A 135 -44.35 -13.41 -1.84
N ARG A 136 -44.16 -12.34 -1.06
CA ARG A 136 -44.06 -10.97 -1.56
C ARG A 136 -42.64 -10.50 -1.79
N GLU A 137 -41.65 -11.34 -1.47
CA GLU A 137 -40.22 -11.03 -1.54
C GLU A 137 -39.85 -9.73 -0.80
N GLU A 138 -40.36 -9.59 0.43
CA GLU A 138 -40.20 -8.39 1.25
C GLU A 138 -39.57 -8.72 2.61
N VAL A 139 -38.64 -7.86 3.04
CA VAL A 139 -38.02 -7.91 4.37
C VAL A 139 -38.28 -6.63 5.12
N THR A 140 -38.74 -6.77 6.35
CA THR A 140 -38.90 -5.67 7.29
C THR A 140 -37.72 -5.62 8.23
N PHE A 141 -36.95 -4.53 8.15
CA PHE A 141 -35.88 -4.22 9.08
C PHE A 141 -36.39 -3.27 10.16
N LYS A 142 -36.01 -3.53 11.40
CA LYS A 142 -36.29 -2.68 12.54
C LYS A 142 -35.00 -2.26 13.22
N LYS A 143 -34.91 -0.97 13.51
CA LYS A 143 -33.81 -0.40 14.29
C LYS A 143 -33.95 -0.91 15.72
N GLU A 144 -32.91 -1.55 16.22
CA GLU A 144 -32.86 -1.89 17.64
C GLU A 144 -32.72 -0.56 18.40
N PRO A 145 -33.59 -0.25 19.38
CA PRO A 145 -33.38 0.91 20.22
C PRO A 145 -31.99 0.74 20.83
N ALA A 146 -31.19 1.80 20.83
CA ALA A 146 -29.87 1.79 21.44
C ALA A 146 -30.06 1.55 22.94
N SER A 147 -30.18 0.29 23.35
CA SER A 147 -30.14 -0.10 24.74
C SER A 147 -28.78 0.39 25.24
N LYS A 148 -28.82 1.21 26.29
CA LYS A 148 -27.64 1.85 26.87
C LYS A 148 -26.61 0.84 27.43
N ASP A 149 -26.85 -0.48 27.26
CA ASP A 149 -26.14 -1.57 27.92
C ASP A 149 -25.38 -2.55 27.01
N SER A 150 -25.05 -2.17 25.78
CA SER A 150 -24.03 -2.90 25.03
C SER A 150 -22.99 -2.01 24.36
N SER A 151 -22.47 -1.04 25.13
CA SER A 151 -21.02 -0.96 25.13
C SER A 151 -20.54 -2.35 25.54
N THR A 152 -20.08 -3.12 24.57
CA THR A 152 -19.10 -4.17 24.84
C THR A 152 -18.19 -3.54 25.88
N LYS A 153 -17.97 -4.22 27.02
CA LYS A 153 -16.76 -4.01 27.80
C LYS A 153 -15.60 -4.37 26.87
N LYS A 154 -15.35 -3.56 25.83
CA LYS A 154 -14.02 -3.17 25.42
C LYS A 154 -13.48 -2.71 26.73
N THR A 155 -12.76 -3.62 27.38
CA THR A 155 -11.81 -3.31 28.44
C THR A 155 -11.33 -1.92 28.07
N ARG A 156 -11.65 -0.92 28.89
CA ARG A 156 -10.99 0.38 28.80
C ARG A 156 -9.54 -0.01 28.99
N ARG A 157 -8.85 -0.38 27.90
CA ARG A 157 -7.40 -0.37 27.82
C ARG A 157 -7.16 1.07 28.16
N ARG A 158 -6.75 1.29 29.41
CA ARG A 158 -6.32 2.58 29.94
C ARG A 158 -5.73 3.30 28.75
N ARG A 159 -6.33 4.42 28.36
CA ARG A 159 -5.68 5.35 27.44
C ARG A 159 -4.38 5.67 28.15
N THR A 160 -3.33 4.92 27.86
CA THR A 160 -1.99 5.25 28.28
C THR A 160 -1.81 6.66 27.77
N SER A 161 -1.43 7.57 28.67
CA SER A 161 -1.33 8.99 28.37
C SER A 161 -0.59 9.18 27.05
N LYS A 162 -0.91 10.24 26.28
CA LYS A 162 -0.18 10.55 25.04
C LYS A 162 1.35 10.50 25.24
N LYS A 163 1.82 10.77 26.47
CA LYS A 163 3.20 10.60 26.95
C LYS A 163 3.67 9.14 26.92
N ALA A 164 2.96 8.22 27.58
CA ALA A 164 3.28 6.79 27.57
C ALA A 164 3.15 6.14 26.16
N PHE A 165 2.22 6.60 25.32
CA PHE A 165 2.13 6.17 23.93
C PHE A 165 3.31 6.68 23.09
N ARG A 166 3.68 7.97 23.22
CA ARG A 166 4.89 8.53 22.59
C ARG A 166 6.14 7.77 23.03
N GLU A 167 6.27 7.46 24.31
CA GLU A 167 7.39 6.68 24.87
C GLU A 167 7.48 5.27 24.26
N LEU A 168 6.34 4.57 24.12
CA LEU A 168 6.27 3.26 23.46
C LEU A 168 6.64 3.32 21.98
N VAL A 169 6.24 4.39 21.29
CA VAL A 169 6.58 4.62 19.87
C VAL A 169 8.08 4.93 19.74
N HIS A 170 8.65 5.80 20.57
CA HIS A 170 10.09 6.07 20.60
C HIS A 170 10.91 4.82 20.96
N LYS A 171 10.41 3.95 21.86
CA LYS A 171 11.04 2.66 22.21
C LYS A 171 11.01 1.65 21.05
N LYS A 172 10.02 1.73 20.14
CA LYS A 172 9.98 0.93 18.90
C LYS A 172 10.93 1.47 17.83
N PHE A 173 11.07 2.78 17.70
CA PHE A 173 12.02 3.40 16.75
C PHE A 173 13.48 3.32 17.21
N GLY A 174 13.77 3.32 18.51
CA GLY A 174 15.10 3.02 19.06
C GLY A 174 15.54 1.56 18.85
N ARG A 175 14.61 0.68 18.45
CA ARG A 175 14.86 -0.69 17.97
C ARG A 175 14.79 -0.80 16.45
N GLN A 176 14.99 0.28 15.70
CA GLN A 176 15.49 0.11 14.33
C GLN A 176 16.83 -0.59 14.48
N ARG A 177 16.82 -1.92 14.23
CA ARG A 177 17.97 -2.82 14.24
C ARG A 177 19.17 -2.01 13.79
N ALA A 178 20.11 -1.73 14.70
CA ALA A 178 21.39 -1.13 14.34
C ALA A 178 21.82 -1.83 13.06
N LYS A 179 21.95 -1.10 11.95
CA LYS A 179 22.15 -1.69 10.62
C LYS A 179 23.29 -2.68 10.79
N LYS A 180 22.99 -3.99 10.83
CA LYS A 180 24.02 -5.01 11.01
C LYS A 180 25.00 -4.73 9.88
N GLY A 181 26.25 -4.45 10.22
CA GLY A 181 27.30 -4.22 9.23
C GLY A 181 27.29 -5.37 8.21
N LEU A 182 27.82 -5.11 7.01
CA LEU A 182 27.86 -6.13 5.95
C LEU A 182 28.40 -7.45 6.52
N SER A 183 27.76 -8.57 6.18
CA SER A 183 28.17 -9.89 6.70
C SER A 183 29.64 -10.16 6.38
N LYS A 184 30.33 -10.92 7.24
CA LYS A 184 31.73 -11.30 7.02
C LYS A 184 31.96 -11.90 5.62
N THR A 185 31.00 -12.67 5.13
CA THR A 185 30.95 -13.19 3.75
C THR A 185 30.91 -12.09 2.69
N LYS A 186 30.12 -11.03 2.87
CA LYS A 186 30.00 -9.93 1.91
C LYS A 186 31.24 -9.03 1.89
N ILE A 187 31.89 -8.87 3.05
CA ILE A 187 33.20 -8.20 3.17
C ILE A 187 34.27 -9.01 2.44
N ALA A 188 34.31 -10.34 2.64
CA ALA A 188 35.26 -11.23 1.97
C ALA A 188 35.08 -11.23 0.44
N ILE A 189 33.84 -11.25 -0.05
CA ILE A 189 33.53 -11.15 -1.50
C ILE A 189 34.02 -9.81 -2.06
N LEU A 190 33.82 -8.71 -1.35
CA LEU A 190 34.30 -7.38 -1.77
C LEU A 190 35.83 -7.33 -1.81
N GLN A 191 36.51 -7.85 -0.79
CA GLN A 191 37.98 -7.92 -0.76
C GLN A 191 38.53 -8.79 -1.89
N ALA A 192 37.91 -9.94 -2.17
CA ALA A 192 38.31 -10.80 -3.28
C ALA A 192 38.13 -10.10 -4.64
N ARG A 193 37.02 -9.35 -4.81
CA ARG A 193 36.79 -8.57 -6.04
C ARG A 193 37.82 -7.45 -6.21
N LEU A 194 38.14 -6.72 -5.15
CA LEU A 194 39.17 -5.68 -5.21
C LEU A 194 40.54 -6.27 -5.57
N LYS A 195 40.95 -7.37 -4.93
CA LYS A 195 42.20 -8.08 -5.29
C LYS A 195 42.21 -8.58 -6.74
N ASN A 196 41.07 -9.02 -7.26
CA ASN A 196 40.97 -9.43 -8.67
C ASN A 196 41.08 -8.24 -9.63
N LEU A 197 40.50 -7.08 -9.28
CA LEU A 197 40.65 -5.85 -10.06
C LEU A 197 42.09 -5.33 -10.01
N GLU A 198 42.74 -5.37 -8.84
CA GLU A 198 44.17 -5.04 -8.70
C GLU A 198 45.03 -5.95 -9.58
N ARG A 199 44.82 -7.27 -9.50
CA ARG A 199 45.51 -8.23 -10.38
C ARG A 199 45.26 -7.94 -11.86
N ALA A 200 44.02 -7.65 -12.23
CA ALA A 200 43.67 -7.31 -13.61
C ALA A 200 44.27 -5.96 -14.07
N SER A 201 44.48 -5.02 -13.15
CA SER A 201 45.09 -3.72 -13.43
C SER A 201 46.61 -3.79 -13.60
N VAL A 202 47.27 -4.76 -12.94
CA VAL A 202 48.72 -5.00 -13.04
C VAL A 202 49.05 -5.89 -14.25
N LEU A 203 48.10 -6.71 -14.74
CA LEU A 203 48.27 -7.41 -16.00
C LEU A 203 48.32 -6.40 -17.15
N PRO A 204 49.33 -6.47 -18.04
CA PRO A 204 49.40 -5.57 -19.18
C PRO A 204 48.13 -5.75 -20.01
N ARG A 205 47.42 -4.65 -20.32
CA ARG A 205 46.29 -4.65 -21.25
C ARG A 205 46.76 -5.30 -22.55
N SER A 206 46.38 -6.55 -22.79
CA SER A 206 46.64 -7.15 -24.09
C SER A 206 45.75 -6.42 -25.09
N TYR A 207 46.39 -5.67 -25.98
CA TYR A 207 45.71 -5.20 -27.17
C TYR A 207 45.21 -6.44 -27.91
N ARG A 208 43.89 -6.57 -28.03
CA ARG A 208 43.24 -7.58 -28.86
C ARG A 208 43.64 -7.32 -30.31
N GLY A 209 44.74 -7.92 -30.77
CA GLY A 209 45.23 -7.68 -32.13
C GLY A 209 46.47 -8.46 -32.55
N LEU A 210 47.37 -8.88 -31.65
CA LEU A 210 48.53 -9.68 -32.05
C LEU A 210 48.37 -11.15 -31.67
N LYS A 211 48.47 -12.04 -32.68
CA LYS A 211 48.54 -13.49 -32.49
C LYS A 211 49.69 -13.82 -31.53
N PRO A 212 49.51 -14.77 -30.59
CA PRO A 212 50.57 -15.19 -29.70
C PRO A 212 51.75 -15.78 -30.48
N ARG A 213 52.98 -15.50 -30.02
CA ARG A 213 54.22 -16.01 -30.62
C ARG A 213 54.25 -17.54 -30.69
N SER A 214 54.79 -18.05 -31.80
CA SER A 214 54.96 -19.48 -32.08
C SER A 214 55.88 -20.14 -31.04
N ALA A 215 55.69 -21.44 -30.80
CA ALA A 215 56.55 -22.21 -29.90
C ALA A 215 58.04 -22.19 -30.31
N TYR A 216 58.31 -22.02 -31.61
CA TYR A 216 59.67 -21.88 -32.15
C TYR A 216 60.32 -20.53 -31.75
N GLU A 217 59.57 -19.42 -31.85
CA GLU A 217 60.07 -18.07 -31.50
C GLU A 217 60.41 -17.94 -30.01
N LYS A 218 59.72 -18.68 -29.15
CA LYS A 218 59.99 -18.72 -27.71
C LYS A 218 61.25 -19.52 -27.36
N ARG A 219 61.75 -20.38 -28.26
CA ARG A 219 62.98 -21.15 -28.05
C ARG A 219 64.23 -20.38 -28.44
N LEU A 220 64.15 -19.45 -29.38
CA LEU A 220 65.30 -18.69 -29.90
C LEU A 220 65.82 -17.61 -28.97
N TYR A 221 64.96 -16.97 -28.17
CA TYR A 221 65.38 -15.91 -27.26
C TYR A 221 64.98 -16.25 -25.83
N LYS A 222 65.92 -16.84 -25.07
CA LYS A 222 65.81 -16.89 -23.61
C LYS A 222 66.12 -15.49 -23.06
N PRO A 223 65.25 -14.89 -22.22
CA PRO A 223 65.35 -13.49 -21.80
C PRO A 223 66.48 -13.20 -20.78
N GLY A 224 67.63 -13.88 -20.88
CA GLY A 224 68.73 -13.76 -19.91
C GLY A 224 70.16 -13.88 -20.44
N GLU A 225 70.40 -14.19 -21.72
CA GLU A 225 71.77 -14.19 -22.28
C GLU A 225 72.00 -12.93 -23.12
N LYS A 226 73.01 -12.13 -22.74
CA LYS A 226 73.52 -11.05 -23.60
C LYS A 226 74.34 -11.69 -24.73
N PRO A 227 74.13 -11.30 -26.00
CA PRO A 227 75.03 -11.70 -27.06
C PRO A 227 76.43 -11.10 -26.81
N LYS A 228 77.47 -11.90 -27.04
CA LYS A 228 78.85 -11.42 -27.16
C LYS A 228 79.03 -10.66 -28.47
#